data_AF-Q8DRF7-F1
#
_entry.id   AF-Q8DRF7-F1
#
_cell.length_a   1.000
_cell.length_b   1.000
_cell.length_c   1.000
_cell.angle_alpha   90.00
_cell.angle_beta   90.00
_cell.angle_gamma   90.00
#
_symmetry.space_group_name_H-M   'P 1'
#
loop_
_entity.id
_entity.type
_entity.pdbx_description
1 polymer ?
#
loop_
_entity_poly.entity_id
_entity_poly.type
_entity_poly.pdbx_seq_one_letter_code
_entity_poly.pdbx_strand_id
1 'polypeptide(L)'
;MGRFLDFVFNRFFLGMIATAFFWLLTLAGGIILGLAPASATLMSLYAEHGYSFREYSLKEAWSLYKQNFVSSNLIFYSFLGVGLVLTYGLYLLVQLPHQTIVHLIATLLNVLVVALIFLAYTVSLKLQVYFALSYRNSLKLSLIGIFMSLAAVAKVLLGTVLLVAIGYYMPALLFFVGIGMWHFFISDMLEPVYEIIHEKLATK
;
A
#
# COMPACT_ATOMS: atom_id res chain seq x y z
N MET A 1 29.85 -12.19 7.56
CA MET A 1 28.62 -12.94 7.85
C MET A 1 27.79 -12.34 8.97
N GLY A 2 28.31 -12.17 10.20
CA GLY A 2 27.54 -11.67 11.37
C GLY A 2 26.67 -10.44 11.08
N ARG A 3 27.28 -9.32 10.64
CA ARG A 3 26.55 -8.08 10.30
C ARG A 3 25.41 -8.25 9.28
N PHE A 4 25.55 -9.16 8.31
CA PHE A 4 24.50 -9.42 7.31
C PHE A 4 23.35 -10.21 7.93
N LEU A 5 23.65 -11.22 8.73
CA LEU A 5 22.64 -11.98 9.46
C LEU A 5 21.89 -11.08 10.45
N ASP A 6 22.61 -10.23 11.20
CA ASP A 6 22.00 -9.26 12.11
C ASP A 6 21.07 -8.30 11.37
N PHE A 7 21.48 -7.82 10.20
CA PHE A 7 20.68 -6.95 9.36
C PHE A 7 19.39 -7.62 8.86
N VAL A 8 19.51 -8.84 8.31
CA VAL A 8 18.35 -9.61 7.82
C VAL A 8 17.41 -9.94 8.98
N PHE A 9 17.96 -10.38 10.11
CA PHE A 9 17.21 -10.71 11.31
C PHE A 9 16.45 -9.50 11.85
N ASN A 10 17.09 -8.33 11.96
CA ASN A 10 16.44 -7.11 12.44
C ASN A 10 15.27 -6.69 11.55
N ARG A 11 15.42 -6.79 10.21
CA ARG A 11 14.33 -6.49 9.27
C ARG A 11 13.18 -7.47 9.37
N PHE A 12 13.49 -8.77 9.45
CA PHE A 12 12.48 -9.80 9.61
C PHE A 12 11.71 -9.62 10.92
N PHE A 13 12.43 -9.37 12.01
CA PHE A 13 11.84 -9.14 13.33
C PHE A 13 10.99 -7.86 13.37
N LEU A 14 11.44 -6.77 12.76
CA LEU A 14 10.62 -5.56 12.60
C LEU A 14 9.37 -5.85 11.77
N GLY A 15 9.50 -6.60 10.67
CA GLY A 15 8.38 -7.05 9.85
C GLY A 15 7.34 -7.84 10.66
N MET A 16 7.78 -8.67 11.61
CA MET A 16 6.91 -9.36 12.55
C MET A 16 6.17 -8.40 13.49
N ILE A 17 6.89 -7.47 14.12
CA ILE A 17 6.28 -6.47 15.03
C ILE A 17 5.25 -5.62 14.29
N ALA A 18 5.61 -5.11 13.12
CA ALA A 18 4.72 -4.29 12.29
C ALA A 18 3.48 -5.08 11.87
N THR A 19 3.64 -6.33 11.46
CA THR A 19 2.50 -7.20 11.10
C THR A 19 1.61 -7.50 12.31
N ALA A 20 2.19 -7.68 13.50
CA ALA A 20 1.43 -7.84 14.73
C ALA A 20 0.60 -6.58 15.06
N PHE A 21 1.21 -5.39 14.95
CA PHE A 21 0.49 -4.12 15.11
C PHE A 21 -0.62 -3.98 14.08
N PHE A 22 -0.36 -4.34 12.81
CA PHE A 22 -1.36 -4.32 11.76
C PHE A 22 -2.58 -5.17 12.11
N TRP A 23 -2.38 -6.41 12.54
CA TRP A 23 -3.49 -7.30 12.89
C TRP A 23 -4.24 -6.83 14.13
N LEU A 24 -3.54 -6.40 15.18
CA LEU A 24 -4.18 -5.88 16.40
C LEU A 24 -5.05 -4.65 16.11
N LEU A 25 -4.54 -3.70 15.33
CA LEU A 25 -5.25 -2.49 14.94
C LEU A 25 -6.42 -2.81 13.99
N THR A 26 -6.19 -3.70 13.02
CA THR A 26 -7.24 -4.17 12.11
C THR A 26 -8.41 -4.79 12.87
N LEU A 27 -8.12 -5.64 13.86
CA LEU A 27 -9.15 -6.24 14.70
C LEU A 27 -9.87 -5.20 15.57
N ALA A 28 -9.17 -4.17 16.07
CA ALA A 28 -9.76 -3.10 16.88
C ALA A 28 -10.78 -2.23 16.12
N GLY A 29 -10.58 -2.03 14.81
CA GLY A 29 -11.57 -1.36 13.94
C GLY A 29 -12.65 -2.30 13.38
N GLY A 30 -12.61 -3.59 13.74
CA GLY A 30 -13.21 -4.65 12.95
C GLY A 30 -12.49 -4.82 11.61
N ILE A 31 -12.51 -6.05 11.08
CA ILE A 31 -11.73 -6.41 9.88
C ILE A 31 -11.97 -5.45 8.71
N ILE A 32 -13.18 -4.93 8.55
CA ILE A 32 -13.53 -4.02 7.46
C ILE A 32 -12.92 -2.63 7.72
N LEU A 33 -13.33 -1.91 8.77
CA LEU A 33 -12.91 -0.51 8.97
C LEU A 33 -11.51 -0.37 9.59
N GLY A 34 -10.88 -1.47 10.01
CA GLY A 34 -9.55 -1.44 10.62
C GLY A 34 -8.38 -1.57 9.66
N LEU A 35 -8.57 -2.18 8.47
CA LEU A 35 -7.47 -2.44 7.52
C LEU A 35 -6.74 -1.18 7.08
N ALA A 36 -7.49 -0.19 6.58
CA ALA A 36 -6.92 1.04 6.03
C ALA A 36 -6.17 1.89 7.06
N PRO A 37 -6.73 2.18 8.25
CA PRO A 37 -5.98 2.91 9.26
C PRO A 37 -4.83 2.13 9.87
N ALA A 38 -4.89 0.80 9.94
CA ALA A 38 -3.74 -0.01 10.35
C ALA A 38 -2.57 0.13 9.36
N SER A 39 -2.86 0.09 8.06
CA SER A 39 -1.88 0.39 7.01
C SER A 39 -1.27 1.78 7.15
N ALA A 40 -2.12 2.80 7.35
CA ALA A 40 -1.67 4.17 7.55
C ALA A 40 -0.73 4.31 8.75
N THR A 41 -1.08 3.69 9.88
CA THR A 41 -0.25 3.68 11.08
C THR A 41 1.13 3.07 10.83
N LEU A 42 1.22 1.95 10.11
CA LEU A 42 2.52 1.35 9.80
C LEU A 42 3.39 2.25 8.94
N MET A 43 2.79 2.91 7.95
CA MET A 43 3.49 3.86 7.09
C MET A 43 4.00 5.06 7.90
N SER A 44 3.20 5.56 8.85
CA SER A 44 3.60 6.65 9.75
C SER A 44 4.72 6.25 10.71
N LEU A 45 4.60 5.10 11.39
CA LEU A 45 5.66 4.60 12.29
C LEU A 45 6.98 4.37 11.55
N TYR A 46 6.91 3.88 10.31
CA TYR A 46 8.09 3.70 9.49
C TYR A 46 8.72 5.01 9.04
N ALA A 47 7.91 6.03 8.73
CA ALA A 47 8.46 7.35 8.40
C ALA A 47 9.12 8.02 9.61
N GLU A 48 8.61 7.77 10.83
CA GLU A 48 9.14 8.37 12.05
C GLU A 48 10.39 7.64 12.57
N HIS A 49 10.35 6.30 12.62
CA HIS A 49 11.38 5.48 13.27
C HIS A 49 12.21 4.62 12.31
N GLY A 50 11.86 4.59 11.02
CA GLY A 50 12.54 3.78 10.01
C GLY A 50 12.63 2.31 10.40
N TYR A 51 13.83 1.73 10.33
CA TYR A 51 14.07 0.32 10.69
C TYR A 51 14.39 0.10 12.19
N SER A 52 14.24 1.12 13.04
CA SER A 52 14.55 1.05 14.47
C SER A 52 13.42 0.39 15.28
N PHE A 53 13.36 -0.95 15.27
CA PHE A 53 12.26 -1.71 15.89
C PHE A 53 12.00 -1.43 17.38
N ARG A 54 12.99 -0.94 18.13
CA ARG A 54 12.85 -0.66 19.57
C ARG A 54 12.02 0.59 19.85
N GLU A 55 11.85 1.47 18.86
CA GLU A 55 11.13 2.73 19.00
C GLU A 55 9.62 2.56 18.71
N TYR A 56 9.24 1.46 18.04
CA TYR A 56 7.86 1.14 17.73
C TYR A 56 7.06 0.87 19.01
N SER A 57 6.18 1.80 19.37
CA SER A 57 5.34 1.67 20.57
C SER A 57 3.86 1.47 20.21
N LEU A 58 3.19 0.56 20.93
CA LEU A 58 1.76 0.32 20.71
C LEU A 58 0.92 1.56 21.08
N LYS A 59 1.37 2.35 22.06
CA LYS A 59 0.70 3.59 22.49
C LYS A 59 0.65 4.63 21.36
N GLU A 60 1.78 4.82 20.69
CA GLU A 60 1.88 5.70 19.53
C GLU A 60 1.13 5.15 18.33
N ALA A 61 1.28 3.85 18.04
CA ALA A 61 0.52 3.17 16.99
C ALA A 61 -0.99 3.39 17.15
N TRP A 62 -1.50 3.27 18.38
CA TRP A 62 -2.89 3.55 18.71
C TRP A 62 -3.30 5.02 18.53
N SER A 63 -2.39 5.95 18.82
CA SER A 63 -2.63 7.39 18.61
C SER A 63 -2.75 7.71 17.11
N LEU A 64 -1.77 7.27 16.31
CA LEU A 64 -1.75 7.42 14.86
C LEU A 64 -2.96 6.74 14.20
N TYR A 65 -3.32 5.56 14.69
CA TYR A 65 -4.48 4.81 14.19
C TYR A 65 -5.78 5.59 14.32
N LYS A 66 -6.03 6.18 15.49
CA LYS A 66 -7.22 7.01 15.71
C LYS A 66 -7.21 8.28 14.88
N GLN A 67 -6.05 8.95 14.77
CA GLN A 67 -5.90 10.17 13.97
C GLN A 67 -6.22 9.92 12.50
N ASN A 68 -5.74 8.78 11.97
CA ASN A 68 -5.88 8.43 10.55
C ASN A 68 -7.14 7.62 10.25
N PHE A 69 -7.96 7.28 11.25
CA PHE A 69 -9.09 6.34 11.13
C PHE A 69 -10.06 6.71 10.01
N VAL A 70 -10.59 7.93 10.03
CA VAL A 70 -11.61 8.37 9.07
C VAL A 70 -11.00 8.63 7.70
N SER A 71 -9.90 9.37 7.65
CA SER A 71 -9.26 9.78 6.39
C SER A 71 -8.78 8.57 5.57
N SER A 72 -8.11 7.61 6.23
CA SER A 72 -7.59 6.42 5.57
C SER A 72 -8.70 5.53 5.05
N ASN A 73 -9.78 5.36 5.83
CA ASN A 73 -10.95 4.60 5.39
C ASN A 73 -11.61 5.25 4.17
N LEU A 74 -11.83 6.57 4.18
CA LEU A 74 -12.42 7.26 3.03
C LEU A 74 -11.61 7.05 1.75
N ILE A 75 -10.29 7.21 1.81
CA ILE A 75 -9.41 7.00 0.65
C ILE A 75 -9.42 5.55 0.21
N PHE A 76 -9.22 4.61 1.15
CA PHE A 76 -9.19 3.18 0.85
C PHE A 76 -10.49 2.69 0.22
N TYR A 77 -11.64 3.00 0.82
CA TYR A 77 -12.94 2.55 0.31
C TYR A 77 -13.33 3.21 -1.01
N SER A 78 -12.80 4.39 -1.31
CA SER A 78 -12.97 5.02 -2.62
C SER A 78 -12.25 4.25 -3.71
N PHE A 79 -10.97 3.90 -3.49
CA PHE A 79 -10.22 3.07 -4.43
C PHE A 79 -10.75 1.64 -4.50
N LEU A 80 -11.11 1.05 -3.35
CA LEU A 80 -11.68 -0.29 -3.28
C LEU A 80 -13.01 -0.35 -4.04
N GLY A 81 -13.89 0.64 -3.87
CA GLY A 81 -15.17 0.70 -4.59
C GLY A 81 -14.99 0.70 -6.10
N VAL A 82 -14.12 1.57 -6.62
CA VAL A 82 -13.79 1.60 -8.06
C VAL A 82 -13.14 0.30 -8.51
N GLY A 83 -12.20 -0.23 -7.72
CA GLY A 83 -11.50 -1.50 -8.00
C GLY A 83 -12.45 -2.69 -8.07
N LEU A 84 -13.45 -2.77 -7.18
CA LEU A 84 -14.47 -3.82 -7.18
C LEU A 84 -15.37 -3.74 -8.42
N VAL A 85 -15.79 -2.54 -8.82
CA VAL A 85 -16.59 -2.36 -10.05
C VAL A 85 -15.80 -2.82 -11.28
N LEU A 86 -14.52 -2.46 -11.39
CA LEU A 86 -13.66 -2.86 -12.50
C LEU A 86 -13.40 -4.37 -12.51
N THR A 87 -13.14 -4.95 -11.34
CA THR A 87 -12.93 -6.40 -11.18
C THR A 87 -14.19 -7.18 -11.51
N TYR A 88 -15.37 -6.70 -11.12
CA TYR A 88 -16.64 -7.27 -11.55
C TYR A 88 -16.85 -7.13 -13.06
N GLY A 89 -16.45 -5.99 -13.64
CA GLY A 89 -16.41 -5.81 -15.09
C GLY A 89 -15.52 -6.84 -15.80
N LEU A 90 -14.36 -7.20 -15.22
CA LEU A 90 -13.52 -8.28 -15.74
C LEU A 90 -14.24 -9.63 -15.70
N TYR A 91 -14.91 -9.94 -14.60
CA TYR A 91 -15.71 -11.15 -14.48
C TYR A 91 -16.80 -11.24 -15.57
N LEU A 92 -17.50 -10.14 -15.86
CA LEU A 92 -18.48 -10.09 -16.94
C LEU A 92 -17.85 -10.24 -18.34
N LEU A 93 -16.71 -9.58 -18.60
CA LEU A 93 -16.01 -9.65 -19.89
C LEU A 93 -15.59 -11.08 -20.23
N VAL A 94 -15.11 -11.85 -19.25
CA VAL A 94 -14.68 -13.25 -19.45
C VAL A 94 -15.85 -14.18 -19.79
N GLN A 95 -17.09 -13.82 -19.41
CA GLN A 95 -18.29 -14.61 -19.68
C GLN A 95 -18.93 -14.35 -21.04
N LEU A 96 -18.50 -13.31 -21.75
CA LEU A 96 -19.13 -12.97 -23.03
C LEU A 96 -18.87 -14.06 -24.07
N PRO A 97 -19.92 -14.52 -24.80
CA PRO A 97 -19.74 -15.42 -25.93
C PRO A 97 -19.06 -14.68 -27.10
N HIS A 98 -18.42 -15.45 -28.00
CA HIS A 98 -17.78 -14.93 -29.22
C HIS A 98 -16.68 -13.89 -28.96
N GLN A 99 -15.66 -14.26 -28.18
CA GLN A 99 -14.53 -13.38 -27.88
C GLN A 99 -13.81 -12.93 -29.18
N THR A 100 -13.87 -11.63 -29.46
CA THR A 100 -13.17 -10.99 -30.57
C THR A 100 -11.91 -10.26 -30.09
N ILE A 101 -11.11 -9.75 -31.02
CA ILE A 101 -9.93 -8.91 -30.70
C ILE A 101 -10.31 -7.69 -29.83
N VAL A 102 -11.51 -7.12 -30.03
CA VAL A 102 -12.01 -6.00 -29.21
C VAL A 102 -12.20 -6.42 -27.75
N HIS A 103 -12.69 -7.63 -27.51
CA HIS A 103 -12.86 -8.17 -26.15
C HIS A 103 -11.50 -8.37 -25.46
N LEU A 104 -10.50 -8.86 -26.20
CA LEU A 104 -9.14 -8.99 -25.69
C LEU A 104 -8.56 -7.62 -25.28
N ILE A 105 -8.67 -6.61 -26.14
CA ILE A 105 -8.20 -5.25 -25.85
C ILE A 105 -8.93 -4.67 -24.62
N ALA A 106 -10.25 -4.79 -24.57
CA ALA A 106 -11.04 -4.33 -23.43
C ALA A 106 -10.63 -5.01 -22.11
N THR A 107 -10.32 -6.31 -22.16
CA THR A 107 -9.85 -7.08 -21.01
C THR A 107 -8.48 -6.59 -20.54
N LEU A 108 -7.53 -6.43 -21.45
CA LEU A 108 -6.18 -5.92 -21.13
C LEU A 108 -6.23 -4.49 -20.56
N LEU A 109 -7.05 -3.61 -21.14
CA LEU A 109 -7.24 -2.25 -20.62
C LEU A 109 -7.89 -2.27 -19.23
N ASN A 110 -8.89 -3.12 -18.99
CA ASN A 110 -9.52 -3.20 -17.68
C ASN A 110 -8.55 -3.73 -16.62
N VAL A 111 -7.78 -4.79 -16.92
CA VAL A 111 -6.70 -5.27 -16.02
C VAL A 111 -5.68 -4.17 -15.73
N LEU A 112 -5.29 -3.40 -16.74
CA LEU A 112 -4.37 -2.27 -16.57
C LEU A 112 -4.97 -1.20 -15.63
N VAL A 113 -6.25 -0.83 -15.79
CA VAL A 113 -6.90 0.15 -14.92
C VAL A 113 -7.03 -0.38 -13.48
N VAL A 114 -7.34 -1.66 -13.28
CA VAL A 114 -7.34 -2.28 -11.93
C VAL A 114 -5.96 -2.16 -11.29
N ALA A 115 -4.89 -2.46 -12.03
CA ALA A 115 -3.52 -2.31 -11.54
C ALA A 115 -3.19 -0.85 -11.20
N LEU A 116 -3.63 0.11 -12.02
CA LEU A 116 -3.45 1.55 -11.75
C LEU A 116 -4.20 2.01 -10.51
N ILE A 117 -5.43 1.52 -10.26
CA ILE A 117 -6.20 1.82 -9.04
C ILE A 117 -5.49 1.29 -7.79
N PHE A 118 -4.97 0.07 -7.86
CA PHE A 118 -4.15 -0.49 -6.78
C PHE A 118 -2.91 0.38 -6.52
N LEU A 119 -2.18 0.75 -7.58
CA LEU A 119 -1.00 1.59 -7.47
C LEU A 119 -1.34 2.99 -6.92
N ALA A 120 -2.46 3.59 -7.32
CA ALA A 120 -2.95 4.86 -6.78
C ALA A 120 -3.11 4.78 -5.27
N TYR A 121 -3.73 3.70 -4.77
CA TYR A 121 -3.86 3.49 -3.34
C TYR A 121 -2.48 3.37 -2.65
N THR A 122 -1.53 2.62 -3.21
CA THR A 122 -0.17 2.54 -2.62
C THR A 122 0.54 3.91 -2.56
N VAL A 123 0.38 4.74 -3.60
CA VAL A 123 0.88 6.11 -3.60
C VAL A 123 0.19 6.94 -2.52
N SER A 124 -1.14 6.79 -2.36
CA SER A 124 -1.88 7.51 -1.31
C SER A 124 -1.39 7.17 0.10
N LEU A 125 -1.03 5.91 0.35
CA LEU A 125 -0.44 5.47 1.62
C LEU A 125 0.90 6.14 1.91
N LYS A 126 1.75 6.34 0.90
CA LYS A 126 2.99 7.11 1.06
C LYS A 126 2.66 8.59 1.33
N LEU A 127 1.85 9.21 0.48
CA LEU A 127 1.62 10.66 0.52
C LEU A 127 0.95 11.14 1.81
N GLN A 128 -0.02 10.40 2.34
CA GLN A 128 -0.73 10.81 3.55
C GLN A 128 0.17 10.91 4.79
N VAL A 129 1.33 10.25 4.78
CA VAL A 129 2.29 10.31 5.89
C VAL A 129 3.06 11.61 5.91
N TYR A 130 3.44 12.12 4.73
CA TYR A 130 4.31 13.29 4.61
C TYR A 130 3.53 14.57 4.30
N PHE A 131 2.30 14.47 3.81
CA PHE A 131 1.49 15.62 3.42
C PHE A 131 0.11 15.60 4.08
N ALA A 132 -0.24 16.72 4.73
CA ALA A 132 -1.59 16.98 5.21
C ALA A 132 -2.49 17.36 4.01
N LEU A 133 -3.11 16.36 3.39
CA LEU A 133 -3.93 16.54 2.19
C LEU A 133 -5.42 16.40 2.50
N SER A 134 -6.23 17.25 1.87
CA SER A 134 -7.68 17.06 1.85
C SER A 134 -8.04 15.83 1.00
N TYR A 135 -9.15 15.15 1.32
CA TYR A 135 -9.60 13.94 0.62
C TYR A 135 -9.53 14.03 -0.92
N ARG A 136 -10.04 15.11 -1.52
CA ARG A 136 -10.02 15.32 -2.97
C ARG A 136 -8.59 15.45 -3.51
N ASN A 137 -7.72 16.17 -2.79
CA ASN A 137 -6.33 16.33 -3.17
C ASN A 137 -5.56 15.02 -3.00
N SER A 138 -5.85 14.21 -1.98
CA SER A 138 -5.25 12.88 -1.80
C SER A 138 -5.56 11.95 -2.97
N LEU A 139 -6.83 11.88 -3.41
CA LEU A 139 -7.21 11.07 -4.57
C LEU A 139 -6.57 11.57 -5.87
N LYS A 140 -6.63 12.89 -6.11
CA LYS A 140 -6.07 13.48 -7.33
C LYS A 140 -4.56 13.30 -7.39
N LEU A 141 -3.87 13.61 -6.30
CA LEU A 141 -2.41 13.59 -6.25
C LEU A 141 -1.87 12.15 -6.28
N SER A 142 -2.57 11.18 -5.69
CA SER A 142 -2.15 9.78 -5.77
C SER A 142 -2.30 9.19 -7.17
N LEU A 143 -3.36 9.54 -7.91
CA LEU A 143 -3.50 9.19 -9.32
C LEU A 143 -2.40 9.82 -10.19
N ILE A 144 -2.08 11.09 -9.95
CA ILE A 144 -0.98 11.78 -10.65
C ILE A 144 0.38 11.19 -10.26
N GLY A 145 0.56 10.84 -8.98
CA GLY A 145 1.81 10.35 -8.42
C GLY A 145 2.29 9.05 -9.05
N ILE A 146 1.38 8.23 -9.59
CA ILE A 146 1.72 7.05 -10.41
C ILE A 146 2.68 7.41 -11.55
N PHE A 147 2.46 8.56 -12.18
CA PHE A 147 3.20 9.00 -13.36
C PHE A 147 4.43 9.84 -13.02
N MET A 148 4.64 10.18 -11.75
CA MET A 148 5.80 10.97 -11.32
C MET A 148 7.10 10.16 -11.38
N SER A 149 7.03 8.86 -11.12
CA SER A 149 8.17 7.95 -11.31
C SER A 149 7.70 6.56 -11.70
N LEU A 150 7.60 6.33 -13.02
CA LEU A 150 7.19 5.03 -13.57
C LEU A 150 8.12 3.90 -13.12
N ALA A 151 9.42 4.17 -12.93
CA ALA A 151 10.38 3.19 -12.45
C ALA A 151 10.09 2.76 -10.99
N ALA A 152 9.81 3.72 -10.11
CA ALA A 152 9.43 3.44 -8.72
C ALA A 152 8.13 2.62 -8.66
N VAL A 153 7.13 3.04 -9.41
CA VAL A 153 5.81 2.40 -9.44
C VAL A 153 5.88 0.99 -10.06
N ALA A 154 6.69 0.80 -11.11
CA ALA A 154 6.94 -0.52 -11.66
C ALA A 154 7.61 -1.45 -10.64
N LYS A 155 8.56 -0.95 -9.83
CA LYS A 155 9.14 -1.73 -8.72
C LYS A 155 8.10 -2.12 -7.69
N VAL A 156 7.22 -1.20 -7.30
CA VAL A 156 6.11 -1.50 -6.37
C VAL A 156 5.22 -2.61 -6.93
N LEU A 157 4.84 -2.53 -8.21
CA LEU A 157 4.01 -3.55 -8.85
C LEU A 157 4.70 -4.91 -8.86
N LEU A 158 5.95 -4.97 -9.36
CA LEU A 158 6.72 -6.21 -9.45
C LEU A 158 7.02 -6.82 -8.07
N GLY A 159 7.40 -5.99 -7.11
CA GLY A 159 7.67 -6.45 -5.74
C GLY A 159 6.42 -6.94 -5.02
N THR A 160 5.27 -6.31 -5.27
CA THR A 160 3.98 -6.80 -4.75
C THR A 160 3.62 -8.15 -5.36
N VAL A 161 3.73 -8.30 -6.69
CA VAL A 161 3.47 -9.58 -7.37
C VAL A 161 4.39 -10.68 -6.83
N LEU A 162 5.68 -10.38 -6.63
CA LEU A 162 6.63 -11.33 -6.06
C LEU A 162 6.25 -11.71 -4.62
N LEU A 163 5.86 -10.75 -3.78
CA LEU A 163 5.43 -11.01 -2.41
C LEU A 163 4.16 -11.88 -2.36
N VAL A 164 3.20 -11.64 -3.27
CA VAL A 164 2.00 -12.47 -3.41
C VAL A 164 2.37 -13.88 -3.87
N ALA A 165 3.28 -14.03 -4.84
CA ALA A 165 3.75 -15.34 -5.29
C ALA A 165 4.44 -16.12 -4.16
N ILE A 166 5.31 -15.47 -3.37
CA ILE A 166 5.92 -16.08 -2.18
C ILE A 166 4.84 -16.45 -1.16
N GLY A 167 3.86 -15.57 -0.93
CA GLY A 167 2.76 -15.80 0.01
C GLY A 167 1.86 -16.97 -0.38
N TYR A 168 1.72 -17.25 -1.68
CA TYR A 168 0.99 -18.44 -2.15
C TYR A 168 1.67 -19.74 -1.72
N TYR A 169 3.00 -19.83 -1.81
CA TYR A 169 3.76 -21.01 -1.38
C TYR A 169 4.04 -21.04 0.13
N MET A 170 4.09 -19.87 0.78
CA MET A 170 4.42 -19.71 2.20
C MET A 170 3.42 -18.74 2.88
N PRO A 171 2.16 -19.14 3.09
CA PRO A 171 1.12 -18.24 3.60
C PRO A 171 1.44 -17.72 5.01
N ALA A 172 2.11 -18.52 5.84
CA ALA A 172 2.57 -18.08 7.16
C ALA A 172 3.52 -16.88 7.07
N LEU A 173 4.43 -16.86 6.09
CA LEU A 173 5.36 -15.75 5.92
C LEU A 173 4.61 -14.46 5.57
N LEU A 174 3.60 -14.54 4.71
CA LEU A 174 2.75 -13.40 4.38
C LEU A 174 1.98 -12.90 5.60
N PHE A 175 1.38 -13.82 6.36
CA PHE A 175 0.54 -13.50 7.52
C PHE A 175 1.34 -12.93 8.70
N PHE A 176 2.55 -13.40 8.94
CA PHE A 176 3.36 -13.00 10.10
C PHE A 176 4.39 -11.91 9.80
N VAL A 177 4.80 -11.71 8.54
CA VAL A 177 5.90 -10.79 8.18
C VAL A 177 5.58 -9.96 6.95
N GLY A 178 4.96 -10.59 5.94
CA GLY A 178 4.82 -10.01 4.61
C GLY A 178 4.02 -8.71 4.60
N ILE A 179 2.97 -8.58 5.40
CA ILE A 179 2.18 -7.35 5.46
C ILE A 179 3.02 -6.18 5.97
N GLY A 180 3.72 -6.33 7.10
CA GLY A 180 4.61 -5.30 7.63
C GLY A 180 5.72 -4.93 6.65
N MET A 181 6.38 -5.95 6.08
CA MET A 181 7.45 -5.74 5.10
C MET A 181 6.96 -5.09 3.81
N TRP A 182 5.73 -5.36 3.38
CA TRP A 182 5.14 -4.72 2.21
C TRP A 182 4.97 -3.21 2.42
N HIS A 183 4.53 -2.78 3.62
CA HIS A 183 4.42 -1.35 3.94
C HIS A 183 5.79 -0.64 3.91
N PHE A 184 6.83 -1.25 4.46
CA PHE A 184 8.18 -0.69 4.39
C PHE A 184 8.71 -0.64 2.96
N PHE A 185 8.48 -1.73 2.21
CA PHE A 185 8.86 -1.81 0.80
C PHE A 185 8.20 -0.72 -0.04
N ILE A 186 6.89 -0.50 0.08
CA ILE A 186 6.23 0.59 -0.67
C ILE A 186 6.72 1.96 -0.21
N SER A 187 6.99 2.14 1.08
CA SER A 187 7.51 3.42 1.58
C SER A 187 8.87 3.75 0.97
N ASP A 188 9.78 2.78 0.93
CA ASP A 188 11.12 2.94 0.34
C ASP A 188 11.07 3.10 -1.18
N MET A 189 10.27 2.29 -1.86
CA MET A 189 10.23 2.31 -3.33
C MET A 189 9.56 3.57 -3.89
N LEU A 190 8.62 4.16 -3.15
CA LEU A 190 7.91 5.38 -3.55
C LEU A 190 8.63 6.67 -3.11
N GLU A 191 9.82 6.58 -2.52
CA GLU A 191 10.62 7.75 -2.17
C GLU A 191 10.80 8.74 -3.35
N PRO A 192 11.12 8.30 -4.59
CA PRO A 192 11.23 9.22 -5.71
C PRO A 192 9.92 9.95 -6.06
N VAL A 193 8.77 9.32 -5.81
CA VAL A 193 7.46 9.97 -6.03
C VAL A 193 7.23 11.04 -4.98
N TYR A 194 7.57 10.75 -3.72
CA TYR A 194 7.51 11.71 -2.63
C TYR A 194 8.41 12.93 -2.91
N GLU A 195 9.69 12.71 -3.24
CA GLU A 195 10.66 13.78 -3.48
C GLU A 195 10.23 14.73 -4.60
N ILE A 196 9.77 14.18 -5.74
CA ILE A 196 9.28 14.99 -6.87
C ILE A 196 8.06 15.84 -6.47
N ILE A 197 7.15 15.29 -5.66
CA ILE A 197 5.97 16.02 -5.18
C ILE A 197 6.39 17.07 -4.15
N HIS A 198 7.30 16.74 -3.25
CA HIS A 198 7.83 17.64 -2.24
C HIS A 198 8.48 18.87 -2.90
N GLU A 199 9.37 18.66 -3.87
CA GLU A 199 10.03 19.73 -4.64
C GLU A 199 9.02 20.63 -5.37
N LYS A 200 7.99 20.03 -6.00
CA LYS A 200 6.93 20.77 -6.70
C LYS A 200 5.99 21.55 -5.77
N LEU A 201 5.89 21.16 -4.50
CA LEU A 201 5.10 21.86 -3.49
C LEU A 201 5.93 22.93 -2.76
N ALA A 202 7.22 22.71 -2.55
CA ALA A 202 8.13 23.69 -1.95
C ALA A 202 8.43 24.88 -2.87
N THR A 203 8.26 24.72 -4.18
CA THR A 203 8.45 25.77 -5.19
C THR A 203 7.22 26.66 -5.41
N LYS A 204 6.15 26.48 -4.63
CA LYS A 204 4.93 27.30 -4.66
C LYS A 204 4.83 28.19 -3.43
#